data_AF-A0A2E0XYK8-F1
#
_entry.id   AF-A0A2E0XYK8-F1
#
_cell.length_a   1.000
_cell.length_b   1.000
_cell.length_c   1.000
_cell.angle_alpha   90.00
_cell.angle_beta   90.00
_cell.angle_gamma   90.00
#
_symmetry.space_group_name_H-M   'P 1'
#
loop_
_entity.id
_entity.type
_entity.pdbx_description
1 polymer ?
#
loop_
_entity_poly.entity_id
_entity_poly.type
_entity_poly.pdbx_seq_one_letter_code
_entity_poly.pdbx_strand_id
1 'polypeptide(L)'
;MPFESIPALASESQALLIMSGICGILLLMVGGAVIRMGVALAGLVLGTLAGWIAWGSLEIPVPSWLMMALGAIVFLCFAFLLARFVTGLLLGIIVAGWLVAVVLTWSLFDPQIEAPIRPVPTWIASTLVQQDDLEEVSQDEIDSESAHAGVAMHDSLQRSWKEASELWSALPSIYRLMLGMAAASGLALGLLTALFLPRSALLLMTTGWGGLLLLISGIGLLGSDGRMDGPWQSSIAMLIAWTALSAIGWAVQRSLDTRDRNEAG
;
A
#
# COMPACT_ATOMS: atom_id res chain seq x y z
N MET A 1 41.18 -8.06 8.37
CA MET A 1 40.31 -8.20 9.55
C MET A 1 38.93 -8.51 8.99
N PRO A 2 38.38 -9.70 9.26
CA PRO A 2 37.13 -10.13 8.64
C PRO A 2 35.94 -9.92 9.60
N PHE A 3 34.75 -9.82 8.99
CA PHE A 3 33.41 -9.91 9.59
C PHE A 3 32.87 -8.67 10.31
N GLU A 4 31.97 -7.94 9.63
CA GLU A 4 30.87 -7.20 10.28
C GLU A 4 29.66 -6.86 9.36
N SER A 5 29.68 -7.19 8.06
CA SER A 5 28.64 -6.72 7.10
C SER A 5 27.44 -7.64 6.87
N ILE A 6 27.56 -8.96 7.10
CA ILE A 6 26.46 -9.92 6.89
C ILE A 6 25.31 -9.78 7.91
N PRO A 7 25.54 -9.56 9.23
CA PRO A 7 24.43 -9.35 10.17
C PRO A 7 23.71 -8.01 9.98
N ALA A 8 24.35 -7.02 9.33
CA ALA A 8 23.75 -5.71 9.09
C ALA A 8 22.58 -5.78 8.10
N LEU A 9 22.76 -6.46 6.95
CA LEU A 9 21.72 -6.60 5.92
C LEU A 9 20.51 -7.45 6.39
N ALA A 10 20.76 -8.51 7.17
CA ALA A 10 19.69 -9.30 7.79
C ALA A 10 18.94 -8.50 8.88
N SER A 11 19.64 -7.60 9.60
CA SER A 11 19.01 -6.72 10.58
C SER A 11 18.17 -5.61 9.93
N GLU A 12 18.57 -5.12 8.76
CA GLU A 12 17.83 -4.12 7.99
C GLU A 12 16.52 -4.67 7.40
N SER A 13 16.52 -5.90 6.87
CA SER A 13 15.30 -6.54 6.35
C SER A 13 14.28 -6.82 7.47
N GLN A 14 14.75 -7.28 8.64
CA GLN A 14 13.90 -7.47 9.82
C GLN A 14 13.38 -6.14 10.39
N ALA A 15 14.21 -5.10 10.40
CA ALA A 15 13.78 -3.76 10.80
C ALA A 15 12.69 -3.21 9.87
N LEU A 16 12.80 -3.43 8.56
CA LEU A 16 11.77 -3.05 7.58
C LEU A 16 10.45 -3.81 7.81
N LEU A 17 10.51 -5.11 8.13
CA LEU A 17 9.32 -5.90 8.47
C LEU A 17 8.65 -5.38 9.74
N ILE A 18 9.40 -5.08 10.78
CA ILE A 18 8.88 -4.50 12.03
C ILE A 18 8.26 -3.12 11.77
N MET A 19 8.96 -2.26 11.03
CA MET A 19 8.45 -0.92 10.67
C MET A 19 7.20 -1.01 9.81
N SER A 20 7.12 -1.97 8.87
CA SER A 20 5.91 -2.21 8.07
C SER A 20 4.74 -2.67 8.94
N GLY A 21 5.01 -3.51 9.96
CA GLY A 21 4.01 -3.94 10.94
C GLY A 21 3.49 -2.78 11.79
N ILE A 22 4.40 -1.94 12.32
CA ILE A 22 4.03 -0.73 13.07
C ILE A 22 3.21 0.22 12.20
N CYS A 23 3.63 0.47 10.96
CA CYS A 23 2.87 1.26 10.00
C CYS A 23 1.49 0.65 9.72
N GLY A 24 1.40 -0.67 9.61
CA GLY A 24 0.13 -1.39 9.47
C GLY A 24 -0.81 -1.14 10.65
N ILE A 25 -0.30 -1.26 11.88
CA ILE A 25 -1.06 -0.98 13.12
C ILE A 25 -1.51 0.48 13.17
N LEU A 26 -0.61 1.42 12.89
CA LEU A 26 -0.93 2.85 12.89
C LEU A 26 -2.01 3.18 11.86
N LEU A 27 -1.91 2.60 10.66
CA LEU A 27 -2.93 2.74 9.62
C LEU A 27 -4.26 2.14 10.08
N LEU A 28 -4.27 1.00 10.76
CA LEU A 28 -5.48 0.37 11.29
C LEU A 28 -6.09 1.11 12.47
N MET A 29 -5.32 1.82 13.29
CA MET A 29 -5.82 2.52 14.47
C MET A 29 -6.23 3.97 14.21
N VAL A 30 -5.37 4.74 13.53
CA VAL A 30 -5.50 6.22 13.45
C VAL A 30 -5.25 6.75 12.03
N GLY A 31 -4.96 5.89 11.05
CA GLY A 31 -4.53 6.28 9.71
C GLY A 31 -5.43 7.33 9.05
N GLY A 32 -6.75 7.20 9.24
CA GLY A 32 -7.69 8.13 8.63
C GLY A 32 -7.62 9.57 9.17
N ALA A 33 -7.38 9.74 10.47
CA ALA A 33 -7.27 11.06 11.09
C ALA A 33 -5.92 11.72 10.72
N VAL A 34 -4.84 10.95 10.77
CA VAL A 34 -3.48 11.43 10.48
C VAL A 34 -3.38 11.94 9.04
N ILE A 35 -3.89 11.20 8.06
CA ILE A 35 -3.85 11.61 6.64
C ILE A 35 -4.60 12.92 6.43
N ARG A 36 -5.78 13.10 7.05
CA ARG A 36 -6.56 14.33 6.91
C ARG A 36 -5.85 15.54 7.51
N MET A 37 -5.27 15.39 8.71
CA MET A 37 -4.52 16.47 9.35
C MET A 37 -3.26 16.82 8.54
N GLY A 38 -2.53 15.82 8.05
CA GLY A 38 -1.35 16.03 7.22
C GLY A 38 -1.65 16.77 5.92
N VAL A 39 -2.72 16.37 5.20
CA VAL A 39 -3.15 17.04 3.96
C VAL A 39 -3.56 18.49 4.23
N ALA A 40 -4.29 18.75 5.32
CA ALA A 40 -4.70 20.10 5.68
C ALA A 40 -3.49 20.99 6.01
N LEU A 41 -2.55 20.49 6.83
CA LEU A 41 -1.34 21.22 7.18
C LEU A 41 -0.46 21.49 5.95
N ALA A 42 -0.26 20.49 5.08
CA ALA A 42 0.51 20.65 3.85
C ALA A 42 -0.13 21.69 2.91
N GLY A 43 -1.45 21.63 2.73
CA GLY A 43 -2.19 22.60 1.92
C GLY A 43 -2.08 24.03 2.46
N LEU A 44 -2.16 24.21 3.78
CA LEU A 44 -1.99 25.51 4.43
C LEU A 44 -0.57 26.07 4.27
N VAL A 45 0.46 25.26 4.54
CA VAL A 45 1.86 25.71 4.44
C VAL A 45 2.24 26.03 2.99
N LEU A 46 1.91 25.14 2.05
CA LEU A 46 2.21 25.37 0.62
C LEU A 46 1.39 26.53 0.06
N GLY A 47 0.13 26.66 0.46
CA GLY A 47 -0.73 27.75 0.02
C GLY A 47 -0.34 29.12 0.54
N THR A 48 0.09 29.19 1.80
CA THR A 48 0.61 30.45 2.37
C THR A 48 1.91 30.87 1.70
N LEU A 49 2.83 29.92 1.44
CA LEU A 49 4.06 30.19 0.69
C LEU A 49 3.76 30.63 -0.75
N ALA A 50 2.84 29.96 -1.45
CA ALA A 50 2.44 30.33 -2.81
C ALA A 50 1.78 31.72 -2.85
N GLY A 51 0.91 32.03 -1.89
CA GLY A 51 0.28 33.35 -1.76
C GLY A 51 1.28 34.47 -1.47
N TRP A 52 2.31 34.18 -0.68
CA TRP A 52 3.43 35.11 -0.48
C TRP A 52 4.18 35.37 -1.79
N ILE A 53 4.61 34.31 -2.49
CA ILE A 53 5.37 34.43 -3.74
C ILE A 53 4.55 35.22 -4.78
N ALA A 54 3.25 34.94 -4.89
CA ALA A 54 2.35 35.64 -5.79
C ALA A 54 2.24 37.14 -5.44
N TRP A 55 2.13 37.48 -4.15
CA TRP A 55 2.12 38.87 -3.70
C TRP A 55 3.40 39.62 -4.09
N GLY A 56 4.57 39.00 -3.88
CA GLY A 56 5.86 39.59 -4.24
C GLY A 56 6.09 39.75 -5.74
N SER A 57 5.37 39.00 -6.57
CA SER A 57 5.57 38.98 -8.03
C SER A 57 4.58 39.84 -8.81
N LEU A 58 3.39 40.09 -8.28
CA LEU A 58 2.29 40.70 -9.04
C LEU A 58 2.10 42.21 -8.83
N GLU A 59 2.87 42.85 -7.93
CA GLU A 59 2.82 44.30 -7.63
C GLU A 59 1.40 44.88 -7.43
N ILE A 60 0.45 44.05 -7.00
CA ILE A 60 -0.95 44.45 -6.83
C ILE A 60 -1.08 45.23 -5.51
N PRO A 61 -1.88 46.31 -5.44
CA PRO A 61 -2.14 47.06 -4.20
C PRO A 61 -3.07 46.29 -3.26
N VAL A 62 -2.72 45.03 -2.96
CA VAL A 62 -3.43 44.14 -2.04
C VAL A 62 -2.49 43.87 -0.86
N PRO A 63 -2.98 43.91 0.39
CA PRO A 63 -2.18 43.55 1.55
C PRO A 63 -1.67 42.09 1.46
N SER A 64 -0.42 41.86 1.87
CA SER A 64 0.22 40.54 1.81
C SER A 64 -0.56 39.45 2.55
N TRP A 65 -1.12 39.76 3.72
CA TRP A 65 -1.92 38.82 4.51
C TRP A 65 -3.16 38.32 3.76
N LEU A 66 -3.77 39.15 2.92
CA LEU A 66 -4.96 38.78 2.15
C LEU A 66 -4.59 37.82 1.00
N MET A 67 -3.45 38.07 0.33
CA MET A 67 -2.92 37.14 -0.69
C MET A 67 -2.47 35.81 -0.09
N MET A 68 -1.83 35.83 1.09
CA MET A 68 -1.46 34.61 1.81
C MET A 68 -2.70 33.80 2.23
N ALA A 69 -3.74 34.46 2.74
CA ALA A 69 -5.00 33.80 3.10
C ALA A 69 -5.70 33.19 1.88
N LEU A 70 -5.74 33.93 0.75
CA LEU A 70 -6.37 33.46 -0.48
C LEU A 70 -5.58 32.29 -1.10
N GLY A 71 -4.25 32.37 -1.10
CA GLY A 71 -3.37 31.27 -1.49
C GLY A 71 -3.56 30.02 -0.61
N ALA A 72 -3.66 30.21 0.72
CA ALA A 72 -3.93 29.14 1.67
C ALA A 72 -5.26 28.44 1.37
N ILE A 73 -6.35 29.19 1.16
CA ILE A 73 -7.67 28.62 0.85
C ILE A 73 -7.64 27.84 -0.47
N VAL A 74 -7.06 28.41 -1.53
CA VAL A 74 -7.02 27.76 -2.85
C VAL A 74 -6.22 26.46 -2.80
N PHE A 75 -5.02 26.47 -2.23
CA PHE A 75 -4.18 25.28 -2.11
C PHE A 75 -4.76 24.26 -1.12
N LEU A 76 -5.42 24.70 -0.06
CA LEU A 76 -6.14 23.79 0.84
C LEU A 76 -7.25 23.05 0.09
N CYS A 77 -8.07 23.76 -0.69
CA CYS A 77 -9.10 23.15 -1.53
C CYS A 77 -8.48 22.17 -2.55
N PHE A 78 -7.40 22.56 -3.22
CA PHE A 78 -6.71 21.70 -4.16
C PHE A 78 -6.10 20.45 -3.49
N ALA A 79 -5.47 20.61 -2.33
CA ALA A 79 -4.92 19.51 -1.54
C ALA A 79 -6.01 18.52 -1.11
N PHE A 80 -7.19 19.01 -0.71
CA PHE A 80 -8.33 18.13 -0.39
C PHE A 80 -8.86 17.38 -1.63
N LEU A 81 -8.97 18.04 -2.78
CA LEU A 81 -9.39 17.39 -4.02
C LEU A 81 -8.38 16.33 -4.48
N LEU A 82 -7.09 16.67 -4.45
CA LEU A 82 -6.01 15.76 -4.80
C LEU A 82 -5.97 14.57 -3.83
N ALA A 83 -6.04 14.81 -2.52
CA ALA A 83 -6.06 13.75 -1.53
C ALA A 83 -7.27 12.83 -1.71
N ARG A 84 -8.44 13.36 -2.07
CA ARG A 84 -9.63 12.55 -2.36
C ARG A 84 -9.43 11.69 -3.60
N PHE A 85 -8.86 12.25 -4.66
CA PHE A 85 -8.55 11.51 -5.88
C PHE A 85 -7.54 10.39 -5.61
N VAL A 86 -6.43 10.70 -4.92
CA VAL A 86 -5.40 9.72 -4.54
C VAL A 86 -5.98 8.63 -3.65
N THR A 87 -6.81 8.99 -2.65
CA THR A 87 -7.49 8.00 -1.80
C THR A 87 -8.38 7.07 -2.62
N GLY A 88 -9.12 7.61 -3.58
CA GLY A 88 -9.96 6.80 -4.48
C GLY A 88 -9.16 5.87 -5.39
N LEU A 89 -8.04 6.36 -5.92
CA LEU A 89 -7.11 5.56 -6.72
C LEU A 89 -6.52 4.42 -5.88
N LEU A 90 -6.01 4.72 -4.68
CA LEU A 90 -5.42 3.72 -3.78
C LEU A 90 -6.46 2.71 -3.29
N LEU A 91 -7.68 3.14 -2.98
CA LEU A 91 -8.78 2.24 -2.67
C LEU A 91 -9.14 1.36 -3.88
N GLY A 92 -9.17 1.93 -5.07
CA GLY A 92 -9.39 1.19 -6.32
C GLY A 92 -8.35 0.12 -6.54
N ILE A 93 -7.08 0.41 -6.28
CA ILE A 93 -5.99 -0.56 -6.35
C ILE A 93 -6.20 -1.70 -5.34
N ILE A 94 -6.60 -1.41 -4.10
CA ILE A 94 -6.91 -2.45 -3.10
C ILE A 94 -8.06 -3.33 -3.58
N VAL A 95 -9.17 -2.75 -4.00
CA VAL A 95 -10.38 -3.50 -4.40
C VAL A 95 -10.09 -4.31 -5.66
N ALA A 96 -9.37 -3.74 -6.63
CA ALA A 96 -8.92 -4.45 -7.83
C ALA A 96 -8.01 -5.62 -7.46
N GLY A 97 -7.01 -5.40 -6.60
CA GLY A 97 -6.11 -6.45 -6.12
C GLY A 97 -6.85 -7.56 -5.39
N TRP A 98 -7.85 -7.22 -4.58
CA TRP A 98 -8.70 -8.19 -3.89
C TRP A 98 -9.56 -9.00 -4.86
N LEU A 99 -10.24 -8.35 -5.82
CA LEU A 99 -11.05 -9.06 -6.83
C LEU A 99 -10.19 -9.95 -7.73
N VAL A 100 -9.02 -9.46 -8.16
CA VAL A 100 -8.04 -10.24 -8.89
C VAL A 100 -7.59 -11.45 -8.08
N ALA A 101 -7.30 -11.28 -6.78
CA ALA A 101 -6.92 -12.37 -5.92
C ALA A 101 -8.04 -13.42 -5.77
N VAL A 102 -9.30 -13.02 -5.73
CA VAL A 102 -10.45 -13.94 -5.75
C VAL A 102 -10.49 -14.74 -7.04
N VAL A 103 -10.35 -14.08 -8.20
CA VAL A 103 -10.32 -14.75 -9.52
C VAL A 103 -9.15 -15.76 -9.60
N LEU A 104 -7.96 -15.35 -9.16
CA LEU A 104 -6.78 -16.22 -9.13
C LEU A 104 -6.95 -17.39 -8.17
N THR A 105 -7.60 -17.17 -7.03
CA THR A 105 -7.87 -18.26 -6.07
C THR A 105 -8.89 -19.25 -6.62
N TRP A 106 -9.89 -18.78 -7.37
CA TRP A 106 -10.82 -19.65 -8.07
C TRP A 106 -10.12 -20.50 -9.12
N SER A 107 -9.18 -19.90 -9.85
CA SER A 107 -8.47 -20.59 -10.94
C SER A 107 -7.61 -21.77 -10.45
N LEU A 108 -7.30 -21.85 -9.15
CA LEU A 108 -6.64 -23.01 -8.53
C LEU A 108 -7.49 -24.28 -8.54
N PHE A 109 -8.82 -24.13 -8.67
CA PHE A 109 -9.75 -25.26 -8.73
C PHE A 109 -10.09 -25.67 -10.16
N ASP A 110 -9.53 -24.98 -11.17
CA ASP A 110 -9.74 -25.32 -12.58
C ASP A 110 -8.64 -26.27 -13.07
N PRO A 111 -8.98 -27.51 -13.50
CA PRO A 111 -8.01 -28.48 -14.00
C PRO A 111 -7.33 -28.06 -15.31
N GLN A 112 -7.78 -26.99 -15.99
CA GLN A 112 -7.20 -26.53 -17.25
C GLN A 112 -5.95 -25.65 -17.08
N ILE A 113 -5.57 -25.29 -15.85
CA ILE A 113 -4.41 -24.42 -15.58
C ILE A 113 -3.26 -25.27 -15.03
N GLU A 114 -2.24 -25.50 -15.86
CA GLU A 114 -1.06 -26.30 -15.50
C GLU A 114 -0.12 -25.57 -14.52
N ALA A 115 -0.15 -24.24 -14.49
CA ALA A 115 0.68 -23.42 -13.60
C ALA A 115 -0.20 -22.42 -12.80
N PRO A 116 -0.59 -22.75 -11.55
CA PRO A 116 -1.46 -21.90 -10.75
C PRO A 116 -0.77 -20.58 -10.38
N ILE A 117 -1.33 -19.47 -10.84
CA ILE A 117 -0.88 -18.12 -10.45
C ILE A 117 -1.37 -17.84 -9.03
N ARG A 118 -0.44 -17.48 -8.15
CA ARG A 118 -0.74 -17.21 -6.74
C ARG A 118 -1.23 -15.76 -6.56
N PRO A 119 -2.22 -15.52 -5.69
CA PRO A 119 -2.66 -14.17 -5.38
C PRO A 119 -1.58 -13.38 -4.63
N VAL A 120 -1.65 -12.05 -4.69
CA VAL A 120 -0.65 -11.12 -4.12
C VAL A 120 -0.18 -11.48 -2.70
N PRO A 121 -1.05 -11.67 -1.69
CA PRO A 121 -0.57 -11.96 -0.33
C PRO A 121 0.18 -13.30 -0.23
N THR A 122 -0.19 -14.29 -1.05
CA THR A 122 0.46 -15.61 -1.10
C THR A 122 1.77 -15.56 -1.89
N TRP A 123 1.82 -14.75 -2.95
CA TRP A 123 3.06 -14.50 -3.68
C TRP A 123 4.09 -13.80 -2.78
N ILE A 124 3.68 -12.75 -2.07
CA ILE A 124 4.55 -12.05 -1.09
C ILE A 124 4.96 -12.99 0.04
N ALA A 125 4.05 -13.85 0.52
CA ALA A 125 4.39 -14.85 1.52
C ALA A 125 5.48 -15.81 1.01
N SER A 126 5.34 -16.30 -0.22
CA SER A 126 6.31 -17.23 -0.80
C SER A 126 7.66 -16.58 -1.07
N THR A 127 7.71 -15.32 -1.49
CA THR A 127 8.99 -14.63 -1.73
C THR A 127 9.70 -14.32 -0.42
N LEU A 128 8.98 -13.89 0.63
CA LEU A 128 9.59 -13.59 1.93
C LEU A 128 10.09 -14.83 2.64
N VAL A 129 9.35 -15.94 2.58
CA VAL A 129 9.78 -17.21 3.19
C VAL A 129 10.91 -17.87 2.39
N GLN A 130 10.93 -17.73 1.06
CA GLN A 130 12.02 -18.29 0.23
C GLN A 130 13.30 -17.45 0.24
N GLN A 131 13.23 -16.15 0.53
CA GLN A 131 14.41 -15.29 0.62
C GLN A 131 15.29 -15.62 1.84
N ASP A 132 14.72 -16.17 2.92
CA ASP A 132 15.50 -16.65 4.08
C ASP A 132 16.28 -17.95 3.78
N ASP A 133 15.89 -18.72 2.74
CA ASP A 133 16.56 -19.96 2.33
C ASP A 133 17.53 -19.79 1.14
N LEU A 134 17.70 -18.56 0.62
CA LEU A 134 18.73 -18.26 -0.38
C LEU A 134 20.04 -17.87 0.30
N GLU A 135 20.85 -18.89 0.58
CA GLU A 135 22.29 -18.79 0.86
C GLU A 135 23.03 -17.93 -0.18
N GLU A 136 24.08 -17.25 0.32
CA GLU A 136 25.26 -16.75 -0.41
C GLU A 136 25.00 -15.97 -1.70
N VAL A 137 24.63 -14.68 -1.54
CA VAL A 137 24.98 -13.70 -2.56
C VAL A 137 26.51 -13.59 -2.62
N SER A 138 27.09 -14.10 -3.71
CA SER A 138 28.49 -14.00 -4.08
C SER A 138 29.07 -12.59 -3.84
N GLN A 139 30.18 -12.54 -3.11
CA GLN A 139 30.83 -11.36 -2.50
C GLN A 139 31.47 -10.32 -3.44
N ASP A 140 31.17 -10.28 -4.74
CA ASP A 140 31.98 -9.49 -5.68
C ASP A 140 31.44 -8.09 -6.06
N GLU A 141 30.30 -7.62 -5.52
CA GLU A 141 29.79 -6.28 -5.85
C GLU A 141 29.30 -5.54 -4.60
N ILE A 142 30.23 -5.12 -3.73
CA ILE A 142 29.92 -4.24 -2.59
C ILE A 142 30.81 -3.00 -2.69
N ASP A 143 30.36 -2.01 -3.47
CA ASP A 143 30.84 -0.62 -3.42
C ASP A 143 29.75 0.33 -4.01
N SER A 144 28.74 0.69 -3.19
CA SER A 144 28.06 2.02 -3.13
C SER A 144 26.61 1.95 -2.58
N GLU A 145 26.47 2.06 -1.26
CA GLU A 145 25.24 1.81 -0.48
C GLU A 145 24.03 2.72 -0.76
N SER A 146 24.18 3.91 -1.37
CA SER A 146 23.04 4.82 -1.59
C SER A 146 22.46 4.80 -3.01
N ALA A 147 23.19 4.26 -3.99
CA ALA A 147 22.71 4.09 -5.37
C ALA A 147 22.04 2.72 -5.59
N HIS A 148 22.41 1.72 -4.80
CA HIS A 148 21.92 0.35 -4.95
C HIS A 148 20.47 0.13 -4.50
N ALA A 149 19.92 0.88 -3.54
CA ALA A 149 18.51 0.70 -3.18
C ALA A 149 17.55 1.08 -4.33
N GLY A 150 17.84 2.17 -5.04
CA GLY A 150 17.05 2.60 -6.20
C GLY A 150 17.22 1.67 -7.41
N VAL A 151 18.45 1.19 -7.64
CA VAL A 151 18.74 0.25 -8.74
C VAL A 151 18.18 -1.14 -8.45
N ALA A 152 18.32 -1.65 -7.23
CA ALA A 152 17.75 -2.93 -6.82
C ALA A 152 16.21 -2.91 -6.86
N MET A 153 15.59 -1.79 -6.48
CA MET A 153 14.14 -1.63 -6.61
C MET A 153 13.70 -1.53 -8.07
N HIS A 154 14.50 -0.87 -8.92
CA HIS A 154 14.26 -0.82 -10.35
C HIS A 154 14.36 -2.22 -11.00
N ASP A 155 15.41 -2.97 -10.67
CA ASP A 155 15.64 -4.32 -11.17
C ASP A 155 14.57 -5.29 -10.68
N SER A 156 14.15 -5.19 -9.41
CA SER A 156 13.06 -6.00 -8.88
C SER A 156 11.74 -5.70 -9.60
N LEU A 157 11.43 -4.41 -9.83
CA LEU A 157 10.24 -4.01 -10.57
C LEU A 157 10.29 -4.50 -12.02
N GLN A 158 11.45 -4.42 -12.68
CA GLN A 158 11.61 -4.86 -14.06
C GLN A 158 11.50 -6.38 -14.18
N ARG A 159 12.06 -7.15 -13.24
CA ARG A 159 11.88 -8.61 -13.17
C ARG A 159 10.43 -8.97 -12.92
N SER A 160 9.79 -8.37 -11.92
CA SER A 160 8.36 -8.60 -11.64
C SER A 160 7.47 -8.21 -12.81
N TRP A 161 7.80 -7.14 -13.53
CA TRP A 161 7.07 -6.74 -14.74
C TRP A 161 7.22 -7.74 -15.87
N LYS A 162 8.45 -8.23 -16.10
CA LYS A 162 8.73 -9.24 -17.12
C LYS A 162 8.02 -10.56 -16.80
N GLU A 163 8.12 -11.02 -15.57
CA GLU A 163 7.40 -12.21 -15.07
C GLU A 163 5.88 -12.04 -15.23
N ALA A 164 5.34 -10.89 -14.84
CA ALA A 164 3.92 -10.60 -15.00
C ALA A 164 3.49 -10.58 -16.49
N SER A 165 4.32 -10.03 -17.38
CA SER A 165 4.06 -10.01 -18.82
C SER A 165 4.07 -11.42 -19.43
N GLU A 166 5.04 -12.23 -19.04
CA GLU A 166 5.14 -13.63 -19.49
C GLU A 166 3.96 -14.46 -18.97
N LEU A 167 3.62 -14.32 -17.68
CA LEU A 167 2.44 -14.95 -17.07
C LEU A 167 1.13 -14.52 -17.75
N TRP A 168 0.98 -13.23 -18.03
CA TRP A 168 -0.18 -12.70 -18.74
C TRP A 168 -0.32 -13.32 -20.13
N SER A 169 0.80 -13.48 -20.84
CA SER A 169 0.83 -14.09 -22.17
C SER A 169 0.60 -15.61 -22.16
N ALA A 170 0.82 -16.28 -21.03
CA ALA A 170 0.57 -17.70 -20.84
C ALA A 170 -0.90 -18.02 -20.45
N LEU A 171 -1.64 -17.04 -19.92
CA LEU A 171 -3.01 -17.24 -19.47
C LEU A 171 -4.00 -17.47 -20.62
N PRO A 172 -5.03 -18.34 -20.45
CA PRO A 172 -6.14 -18.45 -21.40
C PRO A 172 -6.92 -17.14 -21.55
N SER A 173 -7.54 -16.92 -22.71
CA SER A 173 -8.27 -15.68 -23.05
C SER A 173 -9.42 -15.37 -22.08
N ILE A 174 -10.12 -16.39 -21.58
CA ILE A 174 -11.20 -16.26 -20.61
C ILE A 174 -10.68 -15.66 -19.30
N TYR A 175 -9.54 -16.14 -18.80
CA TYR A 175 -8.93 -15.64 -17.57
C TYR A 175 -8.38 -14.22 -17.73
N ARG A 176 -7.79 -13.88 -18.89
CA ARG A 176 -7.39 -12.49 -19.17
C ARG A 176 -8.58 -11.54 -19.13
N LEU A 177 -9.72 -11.95 -19.69
CA LEU A 177 -10.94 -11.15 -19.67
C LEU A 177 -11.51 -11.02 -18.25
N MET A 178 -11.54 -12.11 -17.48
CA MET A 178 -11.98 -12.08 -16.08
C MET A 178 -11.09 -11.19 -15.20
N LEU A 179 -9.77 -11.30 -15.33
CA LEU A 179 -8.80 -10.46 -14.62
C LEU A 179 -8.91 -8.99 -15.03
N GLY A 180 -9.06 -8.72 -16.34
CA GLY A 180 -9.27 -7.37 -16.86
C GLY A 180 -10.56 -6.74 -16.33
N MET A 181 -11.67 -7.49 -16.31
CA MET A 181 -12.93 -7.02 -15.73
C MET A 181 -12.83 -6.85 -14.21
N ALA A 182 -12.15 -7.75 -13.49
CA ALA A 182 -11.93 -7.63 -12.05
C ALA A 182 -11.10 -6.38 -11.70
N ALA A 183 -10.03 -6.11 -12.45
CA ALA A 183 -9.21 -4.93 -12.27
C ALA A 183 -9.99 -3.64 -12.59
N ALA A 184 -10.69 -3.59 -13.74
CA ALA A 184 -11.46 -2.43 -14.15
C ALA A 184 -12.62 -2.14 -13.20
N SER A 185 -13.38 -3.17 -12.80
CA SER A 185 -14.47 -3.03 -11.84
C SER A 185 -13.98 -2.65 -10.45
N GLY A 186 -12.86 -3.21 -9.98
CA GLY A 186 -12.28 -2.83 -8.69
C GLY A 186 -11.80 -1.37 -8.65
N LEU A 187 -11.13 -0.93 -9.71
CA LEU A 187 -10.73 0.48 -9.87
C LEU A 187 -11.95 1.41 -9.91
N ALA A 188 -12.95 1.07 -10.71
CA ALA A 188 -14.19 1.83 -10.80
C ALA A 188 -14.92 1.89 -9.44
N LEU A 189 -15.04 0.76 -8.74
CA LEU A 189 -15.67 0.68 -7.43
C LEU A 189 -14.92 1.52 -6.39
N GLY A 190 -13.59 1.49 -6.36
CA GLY A 190 -12.80 2.31 -5.44
C GLY A 190 -12.96 3.81 -5.72
N LEU A 191 -12.93 4.21 -7.00
CA LEU A 191 -13.16 5.60 -7.41
C LEU A 191 -14.58 6.08 -7.07
N LEU A 192 -15.60 5.27 -7.37
CA LEU A 192 -16.99 5.58 -7.03
C LEU A 192 -17.18 5.68 -5.51
N THR A 193 -16.56 4.76 -4.75
CA THR A 193 -16.64 4.79 -3.28
C THR A 193 -15.99 6.05 -2.71
N ALA A 194 -14.85 6.49 -3.24
CA ALA A 194 -14.22 7.75 -2.85
C ALA A 194 -15.01 8.99 -3.30
N LEU A 195 -15.73 8.90 -4.42
CA LEU A 195 -16.57 9.97 -4.90
C LEU A 195 -17.85 10.12 -4.06
N PHE A 196 -18.52 9.02 -3.69
CA PHE A 196 -19.80 9.08 -2.98
C PHE A 196 -19.68 8.98 -1.46
N LEU A 197 -18.68 8.27 -0.93
CA LEU A 197 -18.48 8.04 0.50
C LEU A 197 -17.05 8.39 0.93
N PRO A 198 -16.62 9.66 0.87
CA PRO A 198 -15.23 10.05 1.13
C PRO A 198 -14.76 9.70 2.54
N ARG A 199 -15.65 9.75 3.53
CA ARG A 199 -15.32 9.37 4.91
C ARG A 199 -15.03 7.88 5.03
N SER A 200 -15.89 7.04 4.45
CA SER A 200 -15.75 5.59 4.43
C SER A 200 -14.59 5.13 3.56
N ALA A 201 -14.38 5.76 2.40
CA ALA A 201 -13.33 5.40 1.46
C ALA A 201 -11.94 5.50 2.07
N LEU A 202 -11.70 6.56 2.84
CA LEU A 202 -10.42 6.77 3.52
C LEU A 202 -10.20 5.72 4.63
N LEU A 203 -11.23 5.39 5.40
CA LEU A 203 -11.16 4.31 6.39
C LEU A 203 -10.87 2.96 5.70
N LEU A 204 -11.61 2.61 4.63
CA LEU A 204 -11.44 1.35 3.89
C LEU A 204 -10.05 1.25 3.27
N MET A 205 -9.53 2.35 2.75
CA MET A 205 -8.20 2.43 2.18
C MET A 205 -7.14 2.17 3.27
N THR A 206 -7.22 2.86 4.41
CA THR A 206 -6.25 2.68 5.50
C THR A 206 -6.31 1.30 6.11
N THR A 207 -7.50 0.70 6.26
CA THR A 207 -7.63 -0.63 6.86
C THR A 207 -7.26 -1.74 5.88
N GLY A 208 -7.55 -1.57 4.59
CA GLY A 208 -7.11 -2.48 3.54
C GLY A 208 -5.59 -2.55 3.43
N TRP A 209 -4.92 -1.39 3.35
CA TRP A 209 -3.45 -1.33 3.34
C TRP A 209 -2.84 -1.76 4.67
N GLY A 210 -3.40 -1.32 5.80
CA GLY A 210 -2.90 -1.68 7.12
C GLY A 210 -3.02 -3.17 7.41
N GLY A 211 -4.12 -3.80 7.00
CA GLY A 211 -4.30 -5.26 7.09
C GLY A 211 -3.32 -6.04 6.22
N LEU A 212 -3.02 -5.53 5.01
CA LEU A 212 -2.03 -6.14 4.13
C LEU A 212 -0.61 -6.03 4.72
N LEU A 213 -0.21 -4.86 5.21
CA LEU A 213 1.10 -4.64 5.82
C LEU A 213 1.30 -5.47 7.09
N LEU A 214 0.28 -5.56 7.94
CA LEU A 214 0.32 -6.44 9.12
C LEU A 214 0.46 -7.91 8.73
N LEU A 215 -0.25 -8.34 7.68
CA LEU A 215 -0.17 -9.70 7.19
C LEU A 215 1.24 -10.02 6.68
N ILE A 216 1.82 -9.12 5.87
CA ILE A 216 3.18 -9.25 5.32
C ILE A 216 4.22 -9.30 6.45
N SER A 217 4.14 -8.38 7.41
CA SER A 217 5.02 -8.33 8.57
C SER A 217 4.90 -9.61 9.42
N GLY A 218 3.67 -10.07 9.68
CA GLY A 218 3.42 -11.29 10.43
C GLY A 218 3.98 -12.54 9.73
N ILE A 219 3.85 -12.64 8.41
CA ILE A 219 4.42 -13.75 7.64
C ILE A 219 5.94 -13.71 7.65
N GLY A 220 6.56 -12.54 7.42
CA GLY A 220 8.02 -12.40 7.46
C GLY A 220 8.61 -12.72 8.84
N LEU A 221 7.93 -12.31 9.93
CA LEU A 221 8.41 -12.57 11.29
C LEU A 221 8.16 -14.01 11.74
N LEU A 222 7.01 -14.61 11.43
CA LEU A 222 6.64 -15.96 11.90
C LEU A 222 7.03 -17.09 10.92
N GLY A 223 7.26 -16.75 9.65
CA GLY A 223 7.67 -17.69 8.61
C GLY A 223 9.16 -18.00 8.60
N SER A 224 9.98 -17.21 9.32
CA SER A 224 11.44 -17.35 9.41
C SER A 224 11.92 -18.59 10.17
N ASP A 225 11.02 -19.30 10.88
CA ASP A 225 11.34 -20.53 11.64
C ASP A 225 11.57 -21.78 10.75
N GLY A 226 11.79 -21.61 9.44
CA GLY A 226 12.20 -22.70 8.52
C GLY A 226 11.15 -23.79 8.28
N ARG A 227 9.93 -23.66 8.81
CA ARG A 227 8.82 -24.56 8.51
C ARG A 227 8.08 -24.06 7.27
N MET A 228 8.55 -24.51 6.11
CA MET A 228 7.94 -24.21 4.82
C MET A 228 6.46 -24.59 4.74
N ASP A 229 6.00 -25.59 5.50
CA ASP A 229 4.61 -26.05 5.52
C ASP A 229 3.75 -25.29 6.53
N GLY A 230 3.37 -24.07 6.15
CA GLY A 230 2.49 -23.23 6.98
C GLY A 230 1.27 -22.68 6.22
N PRO A 231 0.31 -22.07 6.94
CA PRO A 231 -0.93 -21.54 6.37
C PRO A 231 -0.69 -20.47 5.30
N TRP A 232 0.51 -19.88 5.24
CA TRP A 232 0.99 -18.93 4.23
C TRP A 232 0.99 -19.47 2.80
N GLN A 233 1.03 -20.79 2.60
CA GLN A 233 0.92 -21.39 1.27
C GLN A 233 -0.51 -21.37 0.70
N SER A 234 -1.53 -21.21 1.57
CA SER A 234 -2.93 -21.24 1.15
C SER A 234 -3.43 -19.86 0.71
N SER A 235 -3.68 -19.74 -0.59
CA SER A 235 -4.33 -18.57 -1.22
C SER A 235 -5.62 -18.14 -0.53
N ILE A 236 -6.45 -19.11 -0.13
CA ILE A 236 -7.70 -18.86 0.57
C ILE A 236 -7.43 -18.36 1.98
N ALA A 237 -6.53 -19.00 2.73
CA ALA A 237 -6.23 -18.60 4.11
C ALA A 237 -5.66 -17.18 4.16
N MET A 238 -4.78 -16.82 3.23
CA MET A 238 -4.21 -15.49 3.12
C MET A 238 -5.25 -14.41 2.78
N LEU A 239 -6.18 -14.71 1.86
CA LEU A 239 -7.27 -13.78 1.54
C LEU A 239 -8.24 -13.58 2.71
N ILE A 240 -8.58 -14.66 3.42
CA ILE A 240 -9.42 -14.58 4.61
C ILE A 240 -8.70 -13.79 5.71
N ALA A 241 -7.41 -14.04 5.94
CA ALA A 241 -6.62 -13.33 6.93
C ALA A 241 -6.54 -11.83 6.62
N TRP A 242 -6.26 -11.47 5.36
CA TRP A 242 -6.23 -10.07 4.93
C TRP A 242 -7.59 -9.39 5.14
N THR A 243 -8.68 -10.07 4.75
CA THR A 243 -10.04 -9.54 4.90
C THR A 243 -10.41 -9.39 6.38
N ALA A 244 -10.08 -10.36 7.22
CA ALA A 244 -10.33 -10.34 8.66
C ALA A 244 -9.57 -9.21 9.36
N LEU A 245 -8.28 -9.05 9.08
CA LEU A 245 -7.47 -7.95 9.62
C LEU A 245 -8.01 -6.58 9.21
N SER A 246 -8.40 -6.44 7.94
CA SER A 246 -8.99 -5.21 7.42
C SER A 246 -10.35 -4.90 8.09
N ALA A 247 -11.17 -5.92 8.34
CA ALA A 247 -12.45 -5.78 9.03
C ALA A 247 -12.28 -5.43 10.52
N ILE A 248 -11.29 -6.01 11.20
CA ILE A 248 -10.95 -5.66 12.59
C ILE A 248 -10.52 -4.19 12.66
N GLY A 249 -9.60 -3.75 11.80
CA GLY A 249 -9.20 -2.35 11.75
C GLY A 249 -10.36 -1.39 11.51
N TRP A 250 -11.26 -1.77 10.59
CA TRP A 250 -12.48 -0.99 10.34
C TRP A 250 -13.36 -0.86 11.59
N ALA A 251 -13.58 -1.96 12.32
CA ALA A 251 -14.35 -1.96 13.56
C ALA A 251 -13.69 -1.08 14.63
N VAL A 252 -12.35 -1.15 14.76
CA VAL A 252 -11.58 -0.33 15.71
C VAL A 252 -11.73 1.15 15.38
N GLN A 253 -11.44 1.57 14.14
CA GLN A 253 -11.54 2.99 13.76
C GLN A 253 -12.95 3.53 13.91
N ARG A 254 -13.96 2.72 13.57
CA ARG A 254 -15.36 3.12 13.72
C ARG A 254 -15.77 3.28 15.19
N SER A 255 -15.26 2.43 16.07
CA SER A 255 -15.52 2.54 17.52
C SER A 255 -14.90 3.80 18.11
N LEU A 256 -13.69 4.16 17.68
CA LEU A 256 -12.98 5.38 18.09
C LEU A 256 -13.70 6.65 17.59
N ASP A 257 -14.07 6.71 16.30
CA ASP A 257 -14.83 7.84 15.73
C ASP A 257 -16.21 8.03 16.40
N THR A 258 -16.82 6.94 16.90
CA THR A 258 -18.11 7.03 17.62
C THR A 258 -17.93 7.54 19.05
N ARG A 259 -16.84 7.15 19.72
CA ARG A 259 -16.53 7.61 21.08
C ARG A 259 -16.25 9.10 21.12
N ASP A 260 -15.41 9.60 20.21
CA ASP A 260 -15.05 11.02 20.14
C ASP A 260 -16.28 11.93 19.92
N ARG A 261 -17.29 11.45 19.18
CA ARG A 261 -18.54 12.19 18.97
C ARG A 261 -19.43 12.24 20.20
N ASN A 262 -19.41 11.21 21.03
CA ASN A 262 -20.19 11.17 22.27
C ASN A 262 -19.53 12.00 23.38
N GLU A 263 -18.21 12.18 23.33
CA GLU A 263 -17.48 13.03 24.29
C GLU A 263 -17.52 14.54 23.91
N ALA A 264 -17.83 14.86 22.64
CA ALA A 264 -17.90 16.23 22.14
C ALA A 264 -19.31 16.87 22.11
N GLY A 265 -20.36 16.13 22.51
CA GLY A 265 -21.76 16.58 22.56
C GLY A 265 -22.26 16.71 23.99
#